data_AF-A0A1W1BFD4-F1
#
_entry.id   AF-A0A1W1BFD4-F1
#
_cell.length_a   1.000
_cell.length_b   1.000
_cell.length_c   1.000
_cell.angle_alpha   90.00
_cell.angle_beta   90.00
_cell.angle_gamma   90.00
#
_symmetry.space_group_name_H-M   'P 1'
#
loop_
_entity.id
_entity.type
_entity.pdbx_description
1 polymer ?
#
loop_
_entity_poly.entity_id
_entity_poly.type
_entity_poly.pdbx_seq_one_letter_code
_entity_poly.pdbx_strand_id
1 'polypeptide(L)'
;MDSFFIEFRDPLFSVIILFSIIFVISFFSYWWGRYRAKDNYRYLDRFLEQFHTLPTEEDIKTLIRQGDLSYKSWLLLADAYTKNGDYEKAIDIYSEVLRLEEAKKSLRDIMFLLGKTYFKAGFLGRSRDVFLEILKKNPRTPQALHYLLLVYEYMRDYNAALEVLEPLDILGEDIAKEKLYLRVLALLQSDIDEDLRKIEITALYKEHKQLERMIFEYLFRIDPKTAWKYLDLQKAPLIADILWQLDQKDLSLDIISKSNFLEELYTAKGYIDRAKSSKIFELDLLIKLPKEANATIGFEYLCQNCKVVFPFGFHRCSSCHKIDTATLEYSLIQDYQKGMCETGDSFL
;
A
#
# COMPACT_ATOMS: atom_id res chain seq x y z
N MET A 1 -65.01 -50.21 -9.95
CA MET A 1 -64.38 -50.76 -11.15
C MET A 1 -63.92 -49.58 -11.99
N ASP A 2 -62.60 -49.42 -12.00
CA ASP A 2 -61.73 -48.80 -13.00
C ASP A 2 -61.71 -47.29 -13.29
N SER A 3 -60.44 -46.85 -13.47
CA SER A 3 -59.92 -45.54 -13.87
C SER A 3 -60.06 -44.43 -12.81
N PHE A 4 -59.03 -43.99 -12.11
CA PHE A 4 -57.70 -43.56 -12.56
C PHE A 4 -56.65 -43.90 -11.49
N PHE A 5 -56.06 -45.09 -11.57
CA PHE A 5 -54.73 -45.31 -11.01
C PHE A 5 -53.73 -44.89 -12.08
N ILE A 6 -53.14 -43.70 -11.93
CA ILE A 6 -51.99 -43.30 -12.74
C ILE A 6 -50.85 -44.25 -12.37
N GLU A 7 -50.51 -45.09 -13.32
CA GLU A 7 -49.45 -46.09 -13.26
C GLU A 7 -48.11 -45.38 -13.05
N PHE A 8 -47.65 -45.33 -11.80
CA PHE A 8 -46.38 -44.73 -11.35
C PHE A 8 -45.16 -45.55 -11.81
N ARG A 9 -45.05 -45.88 -13.10
CA ARG A 9 -43.90 -46.60 -13.68
C ARG A 9 -43.43 -46.09 -15.04
N ASP A 10 -43.80 -44.87 -15.43
CA ASP A 10 -43.23 -44.25 -16.63
C ASP A 10 -42.05 -43.33 -16.26
N PRO A 11 -40.78 -43.71 -16.55
CA PRO A 11 -39.60 -42.92 -16.18
C PRO A 11 -39.63 -41.50 -16.78
N LEU A 12 -40.35 -41.30 -17.88
CA LEU A 12 -40.54 -40.00 -18.53
C LEU A 12 -41.37 -39.03 -17.66
N PHE A 13 -42.37 -39.52 -16.94
CA PHE A 13 -43.22 -38.68 -16.07
C PHE A 13 -42.44 -38.14 -14.86
N SER A 14 -41.61 -38.97 -14.23
CA SER A 14 -40.72 -38.56 -13.14
C SER A 14 -39.71 -37.50 -13.59
N VAL A 15 -39.17 -37.63 -14.80
CA VAL A 15 -38.25 -36.64 -15.39
C VAL A 15 -38.97 -35.31 -15.63
N ILE A 16 -40.20 -35.33 -16.16
CA ILE A 16 -41.01 -34.12 -16.39
C ILE A 16 -41.32 -33.41 -15.06
N ILE A 17 -41.66 -34.15 -14.01
CA ILE A 17 -41.90 -33.57 -12.67
C ILE A 17 -40.63 -32.93 -12.12
N LEU A 18 -39.47 -33.60 -12.23
CA LEU A 18 -38.19 -33.07 -11.77
C LEU A 18 -37.86 -31.74 -12.46
N PHE A 19 -37.95 -31.67 -13.79
CA PHE A 19 -37.72 -30.43 -14.54
C PHE A 19 -38.74 -29.34 -14.21
N SER A 20 -39.99 -29.71 -13.96
CA SER A 20 -41.03 -28.76 -13.54
C SER A 20 -40.73 -28.16 -12.17
N ILE A 21 -40.27 -28.97 -11.20
CA ILE A 21 -39.87 -28.50 -9.87
C ILE A 21 -38.64 -27.59 -9.96
N ILE A 22 -37.62 -27.98 -10.74
CA ILE A 22 -36.43 -27.15 -10.97
C ILE A 22 -36.84 -25.81 -11.58
N PHE A 23 -37.69 -25.82 -12.61
CA PHE A 23 -38.19 -24.60 -13.24
C PHE A 23 -38.93 -23.71 -12.26
N VAL A 24 -39.81 -24.27 -11.42
CA VAL A 24 -40.54 -23.52 -10.38
C VAL A 24 -39.56 -22.90 -9.37
N ILE A 25 -38.59 -23.64 -8.86
CA ILE A 25 -37.59 -23.12 -7.92
C ILE A 25 -36.75 -22.01 -8.57
N SER A 26 -36.28 -22.21 -9.80
CA SER A 26 -35.53 -21.20 -10.54
C SER A 26 -36.38 -19.96 -10.85
N PHE A 27 -37.64 -20.15 -11.20
CA PHE A 27 -38.59 -19.06 -11.48
C PHE A 27 -38.88 -18.23 -10.22
N PHE A 28 -39.19 -18.88 -9.10
CA PHE A 28 -39.39 -18.19 -7.82
C PHE A 28 -38.12 -17.50 -7.34
N SER A 29 -36.95 -18.16 -7.43
CA SER A 29 -35.66 -17.55 -7.07
C SER A 29 -35.34 -16.32 -7.92
N TYR A 30 -35.56 -16.41 -9.23
CA TYR A 30 -35.38 -15.29 -10.17
C TYR A 30 -36.34 -14.14 -9.87
N TRP A 31 -37.63 -14.43 -9.71
CA TRP A 31 -38.65 -13.40 -9.49
C TRP A 31 -38.49 -12.74 -8.12
N TRP A 32 -38.15 -13.51 -7.09
CA TRP A 32 -37.85 -13.02 -5.76
C TRP A 32 -36.57 -12.17 -5.74
N GLY A 33 -35.54 -12.61 -6.46
CA GLY A 33 -34.32 -11.83 -6.68
C GLY A 33 -34.60 -10.49 -7.37
N ARG A 34 -35.44 -10.50 -8.42
CA ARG A 34 -35.84 -9.29 -9.15
C ARG A 34 -36.71 -8.36 -8.31
N TYR A 35 -37.61 -8.90 -7.49
CA TYR A 35 -38.41 -8.13 -6.55
C TYR A 35 -37.54 -7.45 -5.48
N ARG A 36 -36.64 -8.19 -4.84
CA ARG A 36 -35.65 -7.62 -3.89
C ARG A 36 -34.74 -6.60 -4.56
N ALA A 37 -34.30 -6.85 -5.79
CA ALA A 37 -33.49 -5.89 -6.54
C ALA A 37 -34.26 -4.58 -6.74
N LYS A 38 -35.54 -4.63 -7.10
CA LYS A 38 -36.38 -3.43 -7.28
C LYS A 38 -36.54 -2.62 -5.98
N ASP A 39 -36.71 -3.27 -4.83
CA ASP A 39 -36.74 -2.57 -3.53
C ASP A 39 -35.37 -1.98 -3.15
N ASN A 40 -34.27 -2.70 -3.42
CA ASN A 40 -32.92 -2.18 -3.21
C ASN A 40 -32.61 -0.97 -4.10
N TYR A 41 -33.06 -0.97 -5.36
CA TYR A 41 -32.93 0.17 -6.27
C TYR A 41 -33.75 1.36 -5.75
N ARG A 42 -35.00 1.16 -5.32
CA ARG A 42 -35.81 2.23 -4.72
C ARG A 42 -35.21 2.79 -3.44
N TYR A 43 -34.60 1.94 -2.62
CA TYR A 43 -33.87 2.37 -1.43
C TYR A 43 -32.64 3.22 -1.79
N LEU A 44 -31.86 2.77 -2.78
CA LEU A 44 -30.70 3.50 -3.29
C LEU A 44 -31.12 4.81 -3.94
N ASP A 45 -32.18 4.84 -4.74
CA ASP A 45 -32.70 6.05 -5.37
C ASP A 45 -33.17 7.04 -4.30
N ARG A 46 -33.91 6.61 -3.28
CA ARG A 46 -34.28 7.48 -2.14
C ARG A 46 -33.07 8.01 -1.39
N PHE A 47 -32.06 7.15 -1.18
CA PHE A 47 -30.80 7.55 -0.59
C PHE A 47 -30.14 8.64 -1.46
N LEU A 48 -29.98 8.41 -2.77
CA LEU A 48 -29.36 9.36 -3.70
C LEU A 48 -30.18 10.67 -3.85
N GLU A 49 -31.52 10.58 -3.77
CA GLU A 49 -32.43 11.74 -3.81
C GLU A 49 -32.17 12.71 -2.66
N GLN A 50 -31.82 12.20 -1.48
CA GLN A 50 -31.48 13.01 -0.31
C GLN A 50 -30.09 13.68 -0.41
N PHE A 51 -29.24 13.29 -1.38
CA PHE A 51 -27.87 13.81 -1.55
C PHE A 51 -27.66 14.59 -2.87
N HIS A 52 -28.72 14.97 -3.58
CA HIS A 52 -28.62 15.73 -4.83
C HIS A 52 -27.91 17.10 -4.69
N THR A 53 -27.80 17.62 -3.47
CA THR A 53 -26.90 18.72 -3.10
C THR A 53 -25.93 18.24 -2.03
N LEU A 54 -24.65 18.65 -2.08
CA LEU A 54 -23.68 18.35 -1.02
C LEU A 54 -24.25 18.85 0.32
N PRO A 55 -24.65 17.96 1.24
CA PRO A 55 -25.29 18.39 2.49
C PRO A 55 -24.27 19.11 3.37
N THR A 56 -24.73 20.13 4.10
CA THR A 56 -23.91 20.78 5.12
C THR A 56 -23.74 19.85 6.34
N GLU A 57 -22.79 20.14 7.21
CA GLU A 57 -22.58 19.37 8.46
C GLU A 57 -23.87 19.26 9.29
N GLU A 58 -24.65 20.33 9.31
CA GLU A 58 -25.92 20.41 10.05
C GLU A 58 -27.03 19.59 9.39
N ASP A 59 -27.08 19.57 8.05
CA ASP A 59 -27.99 18.71 7.30
C ASP A 59 -27.68 17.22 7.53
N ILE A 60 -26.40 16.84 7.53
CA ILE A 60 -25.99 15.45 7.81
C ILE A 60 -26.43 15.04 9.22
N LYS A 61 -26.18 15.89 10.23
CA LYS A 61 -26.58 15.64 11.61
C LYS A 61 -28.08 15.45 11.77
N THR A 62 -28.86 16.30 11.12
CA THR A 62 -30.33 16.24 11.20
C THR A 62 -30.86 14.97 10.53
N LEU A 63 -30.38 14.64 9.32
CA LEU A 63 -30.78 13.43 8.58
C LEU A 63 -30.44 12.14 9.34
N ILE A 64 -29.25 12.06 9.96
CA ILE A 64 -28.85 10.90 10.78
C ILE A 64 -29.79 10.71 11.97
N ARG A 65 -30.18 11.81 12.63
CA ARG A 65 -31.03 11.77 13.84
C ARG A 65 -32.51 11.54 13.53
N GLN A 66 -32.98 11.96 12.36
CA GLN A 66 -34.34 11.68 11.90
C GLN A 66 -34.59 10.19 11.72
N GLY A 67 -33.54 9.39 11.49
CA GLY A 67 -33.62 7.93 11.44
C GLY A 67 -34.22 7.38 10.14
N ASP A 68 -34.33 8.21 9.10
CA ASP A 68 -34.88 7.81 7.80
C ASP A 68 -34.04 6.75 7.10
N LEU A 69 -32.74 6.67 7.45
CA LEU A 69 -31.75 5.77 6.87
C LEU A 69 -31.07 4.94 7.96
N SER A 70 -30.74 3.69 7.62
CA SER A 70 -29.99 2.82 8.52
C SER A 70 -28.57 3.35 8.76
N TYR A 71 -28.02 3.16 9.96
CA TYR A 71 -26.64 3.57 10.26
C TYR A 71 -25.62 2.95 9.30
N LYS A 72 -25.89 1.75 8.76
CA LYS A 72 -25.02 1.10 7.76
C LYS A 72 -24.90 1.90 6.46
N SER A 73 -25.97 2.56 6.02
CA SER A 73 -25.91 3.43 4.84
C SER A 73 -25.08 4.67 5.09
N TRP A 74 -25.16 5.23 6.29
CA TRP A 74 -24.27 6.31 6.71
C TRP A 74 -22.80 5.86 6.76
N LEU A 75 -22.51 4.65 7.23
CA LEU A 75 -21.14 4.11 7.19
C LEU A 75 -20.61 3.95 5.76
N LEU A 76 -21.46 3.50 4.81
CA LEU A 76 -21.07 3.41 3.41
C LEU A 76 -20.78 4.79 2.80
N LEU A 77 -21.59 5.79 3.14
CA LEU A 77 -21.36 7.18 2.72
C LEU A 77 -20.05 7.74 3.29
N ALA A 78 -19.81 7.52 4.58
CA ALA A 78 -18.57 7.94 5.23
C ALA A 78 -17.34 7.25 4.62
N ASP A 79 -17.40 5.96 4.31
CA ASP A 79 -16.31 5.25 3.61
C ASP A 79 -16.07 5.82 2.19
N ALA A 80 -17.14 6.19 1.48
CA ALA A 80 -17.04 6.85 0.18
C ALA A 80 -16.33 8.22 0.30
N TYR A 81 -16.73 9.05 1.27
CA TYR A 81 -16.03 10.32 1.55
C TYR A 81 -14.57 10.10 1.96
N THR A 82 -14.26 9.11 2.81
CA THR A 82 -12.87 8.75 3.17
C THR A 82 -12.05 8.31 1.96
N LYS A 83 -12.65 7.63 0.98
CA LYS A 83 -11.96 7.24 -0.26
C LYS A 83 -11.78 8.40 -1.23
N ASN A 84 -12.72 9.35 -1.25
CA ASN A 84 -12.64 10.57 -2.05
C ASN A 84 -11.64 11.60 -1.47
N GLY A 85 -11.26 11.46 -0.20
CA GLY A 85 -10.37 12.39 0.50
C GLY A 85 -11.10 13.47 1.29
N ASP A 86 -12.44 13.45 1.31
CA ASP A 86 -13.28 14.35 2.11
C ASP A 86 -13.36 13.88 3.56
N TYR A 87 -12.22 13.93 4.26
CA TYR A 87 -12.09 13.32 5.58
C TYR A 87 -12.96 13.97 6.65
N GLU A 88 -13.17 15.29 6.58
CA GLU A 88 -13.99 16.04 7.54
C GLU A 88 -15.43 15.51 7.59
N LYS A 89 -16.09 15.43 6.42
CA LYS A 89 -17.45 14.88 6.30
C LYS A 89 -17.53 13.43 6.78
N ALA A 90 -16.53 12.62 6.44
CA ALA A 90 -16.48 11.23 6.91
C ALA A 90 -16.38 11.15 8.43
N ILE A 91 -15.52 11.97 9.05
CA ILE A 91 -15.35 12.06 10.51
C ILE A 91 -16.67 12.46 11.18
N ASP A 92 -17.38 13.45 10.65
CA ASP A 92 -18.65 13.92 11.20
C ASP A 92 -19.71 12.82 11.16
N ILE A 93 -19.86 12.16 10.00
CA ILE A 93 -20.81 11.05 9.84
C ILE A 93 -20.49 9.92 10.82
N TYR A 94 -19.23 9.47 10.89
CA TYR A 94 -18.85 8.42 11.84
C TYR A 94 -19.11 8.83 13.29
N SER A 95 -18.82 10.08 13.65
CA SER A 95 -19.00 10.60 15.01
C SER A 95 -20.47 10.69 15.41
N GLU A 96 -21.36 11.10 14.50
CA GLU A 96 -22.80 11.12 14.77
C GLU A 96 -23.39 9.70 14.80
N VAL A 97 -22.94 8.81 13.91
CA VAL A 97 -23.37 7.39 13.92
C VAL A 97 -23.02 6.72 15.25
N LEU A 98 -21.86 7.04 15.85
CA LEU A 98 -21.45 6.50 17.15
C LEU A 98 -22.40 6.90 18.30
N ARG A 99 -23.22 7.95 18.15
CA ARG A 99 -24.20 8.40 19.15
C ARG A 99 -25.52 7.63 19.08
N LEU A 100 -25.76 6.87 18.02
CA LEU A 100 -26.98 6.09 17.85
C LEU A 100 -26.97 4.84 18.75
N GLU A 101 -28.09 4.57 19.41
CA GLU A 101 -28.25 3.38 20.26
C GLU A 101 -28.03 2.07 19.48
N GLU A 102 -28.52 2.01 18.24
CA GLU A 102 -28.37 0.85 17.35
C GLU A 102 -26.90 0.54 17.00
N ALA A 103 -26.05 1.57 16.97
CA ALA A 103 -24.64 1.46 16.63
C ALA A 103 -23.80 0.82 17.75
N LYS A 104 -24.32 0.75 18.99
CA LYS A 104 -23.60 0.17 20.15
C LYS A 104 -23.12 -1.26 19.91
N LYS A 105 -23.86 -2.05 19.12
CA LYS A 105 -23.48 -3.43 18.76
C LYS A 105 -22.25 -3.50 17.84
N SER A 106 -22.01 -2.45 17.05
CA SER A 106 -20.89 -2.34 16.12
C SER A 106 -19.89 -1.25 16.52
N LEU A 107 -19.91 -0.83 17.79
CA LEU A 107 -19.15 0.32 18.29
C LEU A 107 -17.67 0.23 17.92
N ARG A 108 -17.04 -0.93 18.17
CA ARG A 108 -15.63 -1.17 17.87
C ARG A 108 -15.31 -0.98 16.38
N ASP A 109 -16.15 -1.51 15.49
CA ASP A 109 -15.89 -1.48 14.06
C ASP A 109 -16.07 -0.06 13.51
N ILE A 110 -17.05 0.70 14.03
CA ILE A 110 -17.25 2.11 13.67
C ILE A 110 -16.09 2.97 14.20
N MET A 111 -15.67 2.76 15.46
CA MET A 111 -14.48 3.42 16.01
C MET A 111 -13.22 3.10 15.19
N PHE A 112 -13.07 1.86 14.70
CA PHE A 112 -11.95 1.49 13.86
C PHE A 112 -11.95 2.28 12.54
N LEU A 113 -13.11 2.42 11.88
CA LEU A 113 -13.26 3.24 10.68
C LEU A 113 -12.97 4.71 10.94
N LEU A 114 -13.42 5.25 12.08
CA LEU A 114 -13.13 6.62 12.50
C LEU A 114 -11.62 6.83 12.75
N GLY A 115 -10.97 5.93 13.50
CA GLY A 115 -9.53 5.98 13.76
C GLY A 115 -8.72 5.94 12.45
N LYS A 116 -9.08 5.03 11.53
CA LYS A 116 -8.46 4.95 10.20
C LYS A 116 -8.67 6.25 9.40
N THR A 117 -9.82 6.90 9.53
CA THR A 117 -10.10 8.17 8.84
C THR A 117 -9.30 9.30 9.45
N TYR A 118 -9.16 9.37 10.78
CA TYR A 118 -8.26 10.32 11.45
C TYR A 118 -6.80 10.14 11.01
N PHE A 119 -6.32 8.90 10.90
CA PHE A 119 -4.97 8.61 10.40
C PHE A 119 -4.77 9.17 8.98
N LYS A 120 -5.69 8.87 8.06
CA LYS A 120 -5.63 9.36 6.67
C LYS A 120 -5.72 10.89 6.56
N ALA A 121 -6.46 11.52 7.47
CA ALA A 121 -6.56 12.98 7.55
C ALA A 121 -5.32 13.66 8.17
N GLY A 122 -4.34 12.89 8.66
CA GLY A 122 -3.17 13.42 9.36
C GLY A 122 -3.43 13.80 10.82
N PHE A 123 -4.62 13.55 11.35
CA PHE A 123 -4.96 13.78 12.76
C PHE A 123 -4.43 12.64 13.66
N LEU A 124 -3.10 12.47 13.68
CA LEU A 124 -2.41 11.33 14.31
C LEU A 124 -2.73 11.19 15.81
N GLY A 125 -2.80 12.29 16.55
CA GLY A 125 -3.15 12.26 17.98
C GLY A 125 -4.56 11.71 18.24
N ARG A 126 -5.57 12.19 17.49
CA ARG A 126 -6.94 11.67 17.59
C ARG A 126 -7.03 10.21 17.16
N SER A 127 -6.30 9.85 16.10
CA SER A 127 -6.21 8.47 15.63
C SER A 127 -5.66 7.54 16.71
N ARG A 128 -4.55 7.94 17.36
CA ARG A 128 -3.95 7.20 18.48
C ARG A 128 -4.97 6.97 19.59
N ASP A 129 -5.63 8.03 20.03
CA ASP A 129 -6.55 7.97 21.17
C ASP A 129 -7.73 7.02 20.89
N VAL A 130 -8.26 7.02 19.66
CA VAL A 130 -9.30 6.08 19.22
C VAL A 130 -8.82 4.63 19.24
N PHE A 131 -7.63 4.34 18.70
CA PHE A 131 -7.09 2.97 18.71
C PHE A 131 -6.75 2.49 20.13
N LEU A 132 -6.23 3.35 20.99
CA LEU A 132 -6.03 3.04 22.41
C LEU A 132 -7.34 2.74 23.12
N GLU A 133 -8.42 3.47 22.83
CA GLU A 133 -9.74 3.19 23.41
C GLU A 133 -10.29 1.82 22.94
N ILE A 134 -10.11 1.49 21.65
CA ILE A 134 -10.46 0.16 21.12
C ILE A 134 -9.71 -0.94 21.89
N LEU A 135 -8.39 -0.77 22.05
CA LEU A 135 -7.51 -1.75 22.71
C LEU A 135 -7.76 -1.84 24.21
N LYS A 136 -8.17 -0.76 24.87
CA LYS A 136 -8.58 -0.77 26.28
C LYS A 136 -9.76 -1.72 26.53
N LYS A 137 -10.71 -1.79 25.59
CA LYS A 137 -11.89 -2.67 25.67
C LYS A 137 -11.62 -4.06 25.08
N ASN A 138 -10.82 -4.13 24.02
CA ASN A 138 -10.51 -5.36 23.28
C ASN A 138 -9.00 -5.44 22.98
N PRO A 139 -8.16 -5.84 23.96
CA PRO A 139 -6.70 -5.80 23.81
C PRO A 139 -6.16 -6.69 22.69
N ARG A 140 -6.85 -7.79 22.38
CA ARG A 140 -6.46 -8.76 21.35
C ARG A 140 -7.07 -8.40 19.98
N THR A 141 -6.85 -7.17 19.53
CA THR A 141 -7.35 -6.68 18.22
C THR A 141 -6.17 -6.33 17.31
N PRO A 142 -5.64 -7.29 16.51
CA PRO A 142 -4.45 -7.07 15.70
C PRO A 142 -4.56 -5.88 14.75
N GLN A 143 -5.73 -5.68 14.13
CA GLN A 143 -5.94 -4.56 13.21
C GLN A 143 -5.76 -3.21 13.90
N ALA A 144 -6.21 -3.06 15.15
CA ALA A 144 -6.03 -1.83 15.91
C ALA A 144 -4.57 -1.63 16.33
N LEU A 145 -3.85 -2.72 16.66
CA LEU A 145 -2.42 -2.68 16.94
C LEU A 145 -1.61 -2.24 15.70
N HIS A 146 -1.90 -2.80 14.53
CA HIS A 146 -1.26 -2.39 13.27
C HIS A 146 -1.44 -0.92 12.96
N TYR A 147 -2.66 -0.39 13.11
CA TYR A 147 -2.87 1.04 12.90
C TYR A 147 -2.22 1.89 13.98
N LEU A 148 -2.22 1.45 15.24
CA LEU A 148 -1.53 2.17 16.32
C LEU A 148 -0.01 2.22 16.07
N LEU A 149 0.58 1.13 15.57
CA LEU A 149 1.97 1.05 15.14
C LEU A 149 2.27 2.11 14.06
N LEU A 150 1.45 2.15 13.01
CA LEU A 150 1.56 3.14 11.94
C LEU A 150 1.40 4.57 12.46
N VAL A 151 0.46 4.80 13.37
CA VAL A 151 0.26 6.13 13.98
C VAL A 151 1.53 6.55 14.72
N TYR A 152 2.11 5.69 15.56
CA TYR A 152 3.35 6.03 16.27
C TYR A 152 4.54 6.23 15.34
N GLU A 153 4.69 5.42 14.29
CA GLU A 153 5.71 5.64 13.26
C GLU A 153 5.57 7.00 12.58
N TYR A 154 4.36 7.39 12.15
CA TYR A 154 4.11 8.69 11.51
C TYR A 154 4.29 9.86 12.49
N MET A 155 4.04 9.63 13.78
CA MET A 155 4.38 10.59 14.85
C MET A 155 5.88 10.65 15.16
N ARG A 156 6.68 9.74 14.57
CA ARG A 156 8.11 9.55 14.83
C ARG A 156 8.41 9.14 16.28
N ASP A 157 7.43 8.56 16.96
CA ASP A 157 7.60 7.97 18.29
C ASP A 157 7.94 6.48 18.14
N TYR A 158 9.18 6.20 17.73
CA TYR A 158 9.59 4.83 17.44
C TYR A 158 9.69 3.96 18.69
N ASN A 159 9.86 4.56 19.88
CA ASN A 159 9.85 3.82 21.13
C ASN A 159 8.46 3.24 21.39
N ALA A 160 7.42 4.07 21.31
CA ALA A 160 6.04 3.61 21.42
C ALA A 160 5.68 2.63 20.30
N ALA A 161 6.15 2.85 19.07
CA ALA A 161 5.95 1.89 17.98
C ALA A 161 6.58 0.52 18.29
N LEU A 162 7.81 0.49 18.83
CA LEU A 162 8.47 -0.75 19.22
C LEU A 162 7.73 -1.49 20.34
N GLU A 163 7.17 -0.77 21.31
CA GLU A 163 6.34 -1.37 22.38
C GLU A 163 5.07 -2.04 21.83
N VAL A 164 4.45 -1.46 20.78
CA VAL A 164 3.26 -2.05 20.12
C VAL A 164 3.57 -3.39 19.44
N LEU A 165 4.83 -3.68 19.11
CA LEU A 165 5.20 -4.97 18.54
C LEU A 165 5.08 -6.13 19.53
N GLU A 166 5.22 -5.90 20.84
CA GLU A 166 5.11 -6.96 21.86
C GLU A 166 3.74 -7.66 21.86
N PRO A 167 2.60 -6.94 21.92
CA PRO A 167 1.29 -7.60 21.82
C PRO A 167 1.05 -8.23 20.44
N LEU A 168 1.64 -7.71 19.36
CA LEU A 168 1.54 -8.35 18.03
C LEU A 168 2.27 -9.70 17.99
N ASP A 169 3.46 -9.78 18.60
CA ASP A 169 4.24 -11.02 18.73
C ASP A 169 3.49 -12.07 19.56
N ILE A 170 2.87 -11.66 20.69
CA ILE A 170 2.02 -12.53 21.52
C ILE A 170 0.80 -13.07 20.73
N LEU A 171 0.32 -12.33 19.74
CA LEU A 171 -0.77 -12.76 18.85
C LEU A 171 -0.29 -13.67 17.70
N GLY A 172 1.01 -13.95 17.62
CA GLY A 172 1.63 -14.84 16.64
C GLY A 172 1.94 -14.17 15.31
N GLU A 173 2.01 -12.84 15.26
CA GLU A 173 2.40 -12.12 14.06
C GLU A 173 3.92 -12.07 13.89
N ASP A 174 4.41 -12.20 12.65
CA ASP A 174 5.84 -12.01 12.35
C ASP A 174 6.20 -10.52 12.40
N ILE A 175 6.85 -10.13 13.50
CA ILE A 175 7.30 -8.77 13.75
C ILE A 175 8.77 -8.54 13.38
N ALA A 176 9.52 -9.56 12.92
CA ALA A 176 10.97 -9.47 12.83
C ALA A 176 11.43 -8.36 11.88
N LYS A 177 10.83 -8.31 10.68
CA LYS A 177 11.13 -7.29 9.67
C LYS A 177 10.68 -5.89 10.14
N GLU A 178 9.49 -5.81 10.74
CA GLU A 178 8.91 -4.55 11.23
C GLU A 178 9.77 -3.94 12.37
N LYS A 179 10.23 -4.79 13.29
CA LYS A 179 11.14 -4.42 14.39
C LYS A 179 12.47 -3.88 13.86
N LEU A 180 13.05 -4.55 12.87
CA LEU A 180 14.28 -4.09 12.23
C LEU A 180 14.09 -2.73 11.56
N TYR A 181 13.00 -2.57 10.82
CA TYR A 181 12.65 -1.33 10.14
C TYR A 181 12.50 -0.16 11.10
N LEU A 182 11.75 -0.33 12.20
CA LEU A 182 11.59 0.71 13.22
C LEU A 182 12.90 1.05 13.93
N ARG A 183 13.77 0.06 14.18
CA ARG A 183 15.11 0.32 14.74
C ARG A 183 15.95 1.16 13.79
N VAL A 184 15.97 0.86 12.50
CA VAL A 184 16.72 1.67 11.52
C VAL A 184 16.15 3.09 11.45
N LEU A 185 14.83 3.27 11.44
CA LEU A 185 14.21 4.60 11.50
C LEU A 185 14.60 5.38 12.77
N ALA A 186 14.60 4.71 13.92
CA ALA A 186 15.01 5.32 15.18
C ALA A 186 16.47 5.81 15.14
N LEU A 187 17.37 5.03 14.53
CA LEU A 187 18.78 5.41 14.33
C LEU A 187 18.96 6.56 13.34
N LEU A 188 18.17 6.56 12.26
CA LEU A 188 18.22 7.63 11.25
C LEU A 188 17.75 8.98 11.81
N GLN A 189 16.88 8.98 12.82
CA GLN A 189 16.37 10.19 13.44
C GLN A 189 17.08 10.58 14.73
N SER A 190 17.83 9.67 15.37
CA SER A 190 18.49 9.97 16.64
C SER A 190 19.61 11.00 16.49
N ASP A 191 19.82 11.81 17.52
CA ASP A 191 20.87 12.85 17.60
C ASP A 191 22.28 12.26 17.89
N ILE A 192 22.52 11.01 17.51
CA ILE A 192 23.83 10.37 17.68
C ILE A 192 24.82 10.84 16.61
N ASP A 193 26.10 10.66 16.91
CA ASP A 193 27.19 10.89 15.97
C ASP A 193 27.04 10.06 14.69
N GLU A 194 27.40 10.65 13.53
CA GLU A 194 27.19 10.04 12.21
C GLU A 194 28.01 8.77 12.01
N ASP A 195 29.23 8.71 12.55
CA ASP A 195 30.06 7.52 12.49
C ASP A 195 29.49 6.40 13.35
N LEU A 196 28.99 6.73 14.54
CA LEU A 196 28.29 5.76 15.39
C LEU A 196 27.03 5.23 14.70
N ARG A 197 26.20 6.12 14.12
CA ARG A 197 24.99 5.74 13.36
C ARG A 197 25.33 4.78 12.22
N LYS A 198 26.37 5.10 11.44
CA LYS A 198 26.87 4.26 10.35
C LYS A 198 27.28 2.88 10.85
N ILE A 199 28.02 2.79 11.96
CA ILE A 199 28.46 1.53 12.55
C ILE A 199 27.25 0.67 12.95
N GLU A 200 26.27 1.26 13.63
CA GLU A 200 25.08 0.54 14.10
C GLU A 200 24.19 0.06 12.95
N ILE A 201 23.88 0.92 11.96
CA ILE A 201 23.11 0.53 10.78
C ILE A 201 23.82 -0.57 9.98
N THR A 202 25.14 -0.47 9.83
CA THR A 202 25.95 -1.49 9.15
C THR A 202 25.94 -2.82 9.92
N ALA A 203 25.96 -2.78 11.25
CA ALA A 203 25.87 -3.98 12.08
C ALA A 203 24.51 -4.68 11.90
N LEU A 204 23.41 -3.91 11.92
CA LEU A 204 22.06 -4.43 11.65
C LEU A 204 21.96 -5.10 10.27
N TYR A 205 22.56 -4.50 9.24
CA TYR A 205 22.57 -5.10 7.90
C TYR A 205 23.34 -6.41 7.85
N LYS A 206 24.52 -6.48 8.49
CA LYS A 206 25.34 -7.70 8.52
C LYS A 206 24.62 -8.88 9.18
N GLU A 207 23.86 -8.60 10.23
CA GLU A 207 23.12 -9.61 10.97
C GLU A 207 21.90 -10.12 10.18
N HIS A 208 21.09 -9.21 9.65
CA HIS A 208 19.78 -9.56 9.11
C HIS A 208 19.72 -9.66 7.58
N LYS A 209 20.58 -8.92 6.86
CA LYS A 209 20.58 -8.82 5.39
C LYS A 209 19.19 -8.52 4.81
N GLN A 210 18.53 -7.50 5.34
CA GLN A 210 17.21 -7.03 4.92
C GLN A 210 17.24 -5.50 4.79
N LEU A 211 16.18 -4.92 4.23
CA LEU A 211 16.01 -3.47 4.05
C LEU A 211 17.09 -2.85 3.16
N GLU A 212 17.49 -3.59 2.11
CA GLU A 212 18.57 -3.21 1.18
C GLU A 212 18.44 -1.76 0.74
N ARG A 213 17.26 -1.37 0.26
CA ARG A 213 17.02 -0.02 -0.23
C ARG A 213 17.29 1.04 0.85
N MET A 214 16.64 0.92 2.00
CA MET A 214 16.75 1.90 3.09
C MET A 214 18.19 2.06 3.56
N ILE A 215 18.88 0.93 3.75
CA ILE A 215 20.23 0.93 4.31
C ILE A 215 21.24 1.44 3.29
N PHE A 216 21.19 0.99 2.03
CA PHE A 216 22.15 1.44 1.03
C PHE A 216 21.87 2.86 0.52
N GLU A 217 20.62 3.31 0.53
CA GLU A 217 20.32 4.73 0.29
C GLU A 217 21.04 5.63 1.31
N TYR A 218 21.02 5.24 2.59
CA TYR A 218 21.76 5.94 3.64
C TYR A 218 23.28 5.80 3.47
N LEU A 219 23.79 4.58 3.31
CA LEU A 219 25.23 4.33 3.28
C LEU A 219 25.91 4.98 2.07
N PHE A 220 25.30 4.95 0.87
CA PHE A 220 25.87 5.61 -0.30
C PHE A 220 25.87 7.14 -0.19
N ARG A 221 24.95 7.72 0.60
CA ARG A 221 24.93 9.16 0.87
C ARG A 221 26.07 9.61 1.78
N ILE A 222 26.41 8.79 2.77
CA ILE A 222 27.37 9.16 3.83
C ILE A 222 28.78 8.62 3.56
N ASP A 223 28.91 7.34 3.21
CA ASP A 223 30.19 6.67 3.01
C ASP A 223 30.10 5.58 1.92
N PRO A 224 30.23 5.97 0.63
CA PRO A 224 30.20 5.05 -0.49
C PRO A 224 31.19 3.89 -0.38
N LYS A 225 32.36 4.09 0.25
CA LYS A 225 33.37 3.04 0.40
C LYS A 225 32.84 1.92 1.30
N THR A 226 32.21 2.28 2.42
CA THR A 226 31.57 1.32 3.32
C THR A 226 30.36 0.66 2.66
N ALA A 227 29.55 1.42 1.91
CA ALA A 227 28.43 0.88 1.14
C ALA A 227 28.90 -0.23 0.17
N TRP A 228 29.88 0.07 -0.69
CA TRP A 228 30.42 -0.93 -1.63
C TRP A 228 31.00 -2.15 -0.93
N LYS A 229 31.69 -1.98 0.20
CA LYS A 229 32.28 -3.08 0.97
C LYS A 229 31.26 -4.10 1.45
N TYR A 230 30.06 -3.66 1.81
CA TYR A 230 29.02 -4.51 2.41
C TYR A 230 27.86 -4.85 1.47
N LEU A 231 27.82 -4.27 0.27
CA LEU A 231 26.79 -4.54 -0.73
C LEU A 231 26.79 -6.03 -1.13
N ASP A 232 25.63 -6.66 -0.96
CA ASP A 232 25.38 -7.97 -1.56
C ASP A 232 25.13 -7.79 -3.06
N LEU A 233 26.09 -8.22 -3.86
CA LEU A 233 26.06 -8.08 -5.32
C LEU A 233 24.86 -8.80 -5.97
N GLN A 234 24.29 -9.82 -5.33
CA GLN A 234 23.09 -10.49 -5.83
C GLN A 234 21.83 -9.63 -5.65
N LYS A 235 21.84 -8.72 -4.68
CA LYS A 235 20.74 -7.81 -4.36
C LYS A 235 20.91 -6.41 -4.96
N ALA A 236 22.04 -6.14 -5.61
CA ALA A 236 22.27 -4.89 -6.34
C ALA A 236 21.13 -4.50 -7.30
N PRO A 237 20.45 -5.43 -8.02
CA PRO A 237 19.30 -5.07 -8.85
C PRO A 237 18.12 -4.45 -8.09
N LEU A 238 17.98 -4.69 -6.79
CA LEU A 238 16.89 -4.11 -5.97
C LEU A 238 17.07 -2.61 -5.71
N ILE A 239 18.29 -2.11 -5.91
CA ILE A 239 18.69 -0.71 -5.66
C ILE A 239 19.34 -0.10 -6.90
N ALA A 240 18.99 -0.60 -8.10
CA ALA A 240 19.56 -0.16 -9.37
C ALA A 240 19.43 1.35 -9.59
N ASP A 241 18.35 1.94 -9.10
CA ASP A 241 18.10 3.38 -9.15
C ASP A 241 19.05 4.19 -8.28
N ILE A 242 19.34 3.72 -7.06
CA ILE A 242 20.33 4.34 -6.15
C ILE A 242 21.72 4.24 -6.78
N LEU A 243 22.07 3.06 -7.30
CA LEU A 243 23.35 2.83 -7.98
C LEU A 243 23.48 3.68 -9.25
N TRP A 244 22.40 3.81 -10.02
CA TRP A 244 22.36 4.66 -11.21
C TRP A 244 22.55 6.14 -10.88
N GLN A 245 22.23 6.60 -9.67
CA GLN A 245 22.41 7.98 -9.26
C GLN A 245 23.84 8.32 -8.77
N LEU A 246 24.70 7.32 -8.57
CA LEU A 246 26.06 7.55 -8.07
C LEU A 246 26.93 8.30 -9.09
N ASP A 247 27.78 9.20 -8.59
CA ASP A 247 28.81 9.86 -9.36
C ASP A 247 29.97 8.91 -9.68
N GLN A 248 30.69 9.16 -10.78
CA GLN A 248 31.83 8.33 -11.19
C GLN A 248 32.93 8.23 -10.11
N LYS A 249 33.14 9.27 -9.31
CA LYS A 249 34.13 9.33 -8.21
C LYS A 249 33.82 8.34 -7.07
N ASP A 250 32.56 7.98 -6.90
CA ASP A 250 32.08 7.15 -5.79
C ASP A 250 32.02 5.66 -6.16
N LEU A 251 32.41 5.31 -7.38
CA LEU A 251 32.40 3.93 -7.87
C LEU A 251 33.61 3.13 -7.40
N SER A 252 33.38 1.85 -7.12
CA SER A 252 34.44 0.88 -6.87
C SER A 252 34.59 -0.08 -8.06
N LEU A 253 35.53 0.23 -8.97
CA LEU A 253 35.75 -0.56 -10.19
C LEU A 253 36.11 -2.03 -9.91
N ASP A 254 36.83 -2.29 -8.82
CA ASP A 254 37.20 -3.65 -8.37
C ASP A 254 36.00 -4.48 -7.92
N ILE A 255 34.95 -3.83 -7.40
CA ILE A 255 33.73 -4.49 -6.95
C ILE A 255 32.76 -4.63 -8.12
N ILE A 256 32.64 -3.59 -8.95
CA ILE A 256 31.83 -3.60 -10.17
C ILE A 256 32.24 -4.77 -11.07
N SER A 257 33.55 -5.03 -11.23
CA SER A 257 34.05 -6.13 -12.06
C SER A 257 33.69 -7.53 -11.59
N LYS A 258 33.12 -7.67 -10.39
CA LYS A 258 32.70 -8.96 -9.82
C LYS A 258 31.22 -9.25 -10.06
N SER A 259 30.47 -8.31 -10.65
CA SER A 259 29.04 -8.45 -10.90
C SER A 259 28.69 -8.09 -12.33
N ASN A 260 28.21 -9.07 -13.09
CA ASN A 260 27.73 -8.85 -14.46
C ASN A 260 26.67 -7.74 -14.51
N PHE A 261 25.74 -7.73 -13.55
CA PHE A 261 24.70 -6.69 -13.48
C PHE A 261 25.29 -5.29 -13.33
N LEU A 262 26.31 -5.11 -12.46
CA LEU A 262 26.94 -3.80 -12.28
C LEU A 262 27.77 -3.39 -13.49
N GLU A 263 28.46 -4.33 -14.12
CA GLU A 263 29.17 -4.04 -15.38
C GLU A 263 28.20 -3.60 -16.48
N GLU A 264 27.07 -4.29 -16.62
CA GLU A 264 25.99 -3.91 -17.54
C GLU A 264 25.42 -2.52 -17.20
N LEU A 265 25.08 -2.27 -15.93
CA LEU A 265 24.50 -1.00 -15.46
C LEU A 265 25.43 0.18 -15.74
N TYR A 266 26.71 0.09 -15.37
CA TYR A 266 27.64 1.20 -15.55
C TYR A 266 28.20 1.31 -16.97
N THR A 267 28.14 0.23 -17.76
CA THR A 267 28.37 0.35 -19.21
C THR A 267 27.21 1.09 -19.88
N ALA A 268 25.96 0.75 -19.55
CA ALA A 268 24.76 1.46 -20.01
C ALA A 268 24.78 2.95 -19.62
N LYS A 269 25.30 3.27 -18.42
CA LYS A 269 25.49 4.66 -17.97
C LYS A 269 26.62 5.41 -18.71
N GLY A 270 27.54 4.68 -19.35
CA GLY A 270 28.70 5.24 -20.05
C GLY A 270 29.91 5.53 -19.16
N TYR A 271 29.94 5.03 -17.93
CA TYR A 271 31.07 5.21 -17.00
C TYR A 271 32.20 4.21 -17.22
N ILE A 272 31.90 3.07 -17.83
CA ILE A 272 32.85 2.02 -18.20
C ILE A 272 32.49 1.46 -19.58
N ASP A 273 33.40 0.71 -20.19
CA ASP A 273 33.18 0.03 -21.47
C ASP A 273 33.63 -1.44 -21.33
N ARG A 274 32.76 -2.28 -20.74
CA ARG A 274 33.06 -3.70 -20.44
C ARG A 274 31.98 -4.67 -20.89
N ALA A 275 30.70 -4.31 -20.76
CA ALA A 275 29.60 -5.15 -21.21
C ALA A 275 29.23 -4.87 -22.67
N LYS A 276 28.93 -5.91 -23.46
CA LYS A 276 28.48 -5.77 -24.86
C LYS A 276 26.97 -5.91 -25.03
N SER A 277 26.29 -6.44 -24.02
CA SER A 277 24.85 -6.71 -24.03
C SER A 277 24.34 -6.87 -22.61
N SER A 278 23.05 -6.68 -22.41
CA SER A 278 22.36 -7.00 -21.15
C SER A 278 21.14 -7.88 -21.38
N LYS A 279 20.71 -8.58 -20.34
CA LYS A 279 19.40 -9.26 -20.33
C LYS A 279 18.25 -8.28 -20.05
N ILE A 280 18.55 -7.15 -19.43
CA ILE A 280 17.57 -6.07 -19.19
C ILE A 280 17.52 -5.25 -20.47
N PHE A 281 16.34 -5.21 -21.10
CA PHE A 281 16.15 -4.60 -22.42
C PHE A 281 16.62 -3.15 -22.46
N GLU A 282 16.27 -2.37 -21.44
CA GLU A 282 16.61 -0.95 -21.33
C GLU A 282 18.13 -0.74 -21.24
N LEU A 283 18.82 -1.58 -20.45
CA LEU A 283 20.29 -1.54 -20.37
C LEU A 283 20.94 -1.99 -21.68
N ASP A 284 20.43 -3.04 -22.31
CA ASP A 284 20.95 -3.55 -23.59
C ASP A 284 20.84 -2.51 -24.70
N LEU A 285 19.73 -1.77 -24.73
CA LEU A 285 19.55 -0.66 -25.67
C LEU A 285 20.56 0.46 -25.38
N LEU A 286 20.69 0.89 -24.13
CA LEU A 286 21.63 1.97 -23.74
C LEU A 286 23.09 1.59 -24.02
N ILE A 287 23.49 0.33 -23.83
CA ILE A 287 24.84 -0.16 -24.17
C ILE A 287 25.11 -0.06 -25.68
N LYS A 288 24.10 -0.30 -26.52
CA LYS A 288 24.23 -0.34 -27.99
C LYS A 288 23.96 1.00 -28.66
N LEU A 289 23.35 1.95 -27.96
CA LEU A 289 23.03 3.26 -28.49
C LEU A 289 24.32 4.06 -28.75
N PRO A 290 24.36 4.88 -29.82
CA PRO A 290 25.45 5.82 -30.03
C PRO A 290 25.60 6.75 -28.83
N LYS A 291 26.84 7.17 -28.52
CA LYS A 291 27.11 8.05 -27.38
C LYS A 291 26.43 9.40 -27.48
N GLU A 292 25.98 9.80 -28.66
CA GLU A 292 25.27 11.04 -28.95
C GLU A 292 23.76 10.92 -28.70
N ALA A 293 23.22 9.72 -28.53
CA ALA A 293 21.80 9.52 -28.28
C ALA A 293 21.36 10.23 -26.99
N ASN A 294 20.20 10.90 -27.06
CA ASN A 294 19.60 11.62 -25.94
C ASN A 294 18.63 10.70 -25.18
N ALA A 295 19.16 9.66 -24.54
CA ALA A 295 18.37 8.68 -23.81
C ALA A 295 19.08 8.29 -22.50
N THR A 296 18.29 8.09 -21.45
CA THR A 296 18.72 7.57 -20.15
C THR A 296 17.65 6.64 -19.59
N ILE A 297 17.92 6.05 -18.44
CA ILE A 297 16.99 5.13 -17.78
C ILE A 297 16.10 5.90 -16.79
N GLY A 298 14.82 5.60 -16.79
CA GLY A 298 13.84 5.98 -15.79
C GLY A 298 13.48 4.79 -14.90
N PHE A 299 13.01 5.08 -13.69
CA PHE A 299 12.61 4.06 -12.73
C PHE A 299 11.20 4.33 -12.23
N GLU A 300 10.37 3.28 -12.26
CA GLU A 300 9.08 3.22 -11.60
C GLU A 300 9.12 2.16 -10.49
N TYR A 301 8.28 2.31 -9.48
CA TYR A 301 8.37 1.53 -8.25
C TYR A 301 7.07 0.76 -8.01
N LEU A 302 7.07 -0.52 -8.34
CA LEU A 302 5.94 -1.41 -8.10
C LEU A 302 5.98 -1.93 -6.65
N CYS A 303 4.86 -1.83 -5.92
CA CYS A 303 4.72 -2.52 -4.65
C CYS A 303 4.35 -3.99 -4.88
N GLN A 304 5.21 -4.92 -4.46
CA GLN A 304 4.95 -6.36 -4.59
C GLN A 304 3.70 -6.84 -3.84
N ASN A 305 3.25 -6.12 -2.81
CA ASN A 305 2.07 -6.50 -2.02
C ASN A 305 0.76 -6.01 -2.64
N CYS A 306 0.63 -4.72 -2.95
CA CYS A 306 -0.62 -4.14 -3.46
C CYS A 306 -0.67 -3.92 -4.98
N LYS A 307 0.46 -4.13 -5.67
CA LYS A 307 0.62 -3.98 -7.13
C LYS A 307 0.38 -2.56 -7.66
N VAL A 308 0.38 -1.56 -6.77
CA VAL A 308 0.36 -0.15 -7.16
C VAL A 308 1.78 0.27 -7.57
N VAL A 309 1.87 1.01 -8.68
CA VAL A 309 3.09 1.63 -9.18
C VAL A 309 3.19 3.06 -8.64
N PHE A 310 4.39 3.44 -8.19
CA PHE A 310 4.70 4.75 -7.66
C PHE A 310 5.82 5.41 -8.48
N PRO A 311 5.82 6.74 -8.62
CA PRO A 311 6.87 7.47 -9.34
C PRO A 311 8.15 7.69 -8.51
N PHE A 312 8.11 7.39 -7.21
CA PHE A 312 9.24 7.57 -6.29
C PHE A 312 9.47 6.32 -5.45
N GLY A 313 10.73 6.07 -5.10
CA GLY A 313 11.09 4.98 -4.21
C GLY A 313 10.54 5.17 -2.81
N PHE A 314 10.13 4.05 -2.21
CA PHE A 314 9.54 4.05 -0.87
C PHE A 314 10.09 2.89 -0.04
N HIS A 315 10.16 3.09 1.27
CA HIS A 315 10.47 2.01 2.21
C HIS A 315 9.20 1.41 2.81
N ARG A 316 8.15 2.22 3.01
CA ARG A 316 6.79 1.81 3.36
C ARG A 316 5.83 2.23 2.26
N CYS A 317 5.04 1.28 1.76
CA CYS A 317 4.06 1.56 0.71
C CYS A 317 2.96 2.50 1.24
N SER A 318 2.71 3.63 0.59
CA SER A 318 1.66 4.58 1.01
C SER A 318 0.24 4.04 0.81
N SER A 319 0.05 3.04 -0.08
CA SER A 319 -1.25 2.43 -0.35
C SER A 319 -1.61 1.31 0.64
N CYS A 320 -0.68 0.37 0.92
CA CYS A 320 -0.96 -0.81 1.75
C CYS A 320 -0.14 -0.89 3.05
N HIS A 321 0.75 0.06 3.28
CA HIS A 321 1.60 0.17 4.47
C HIS A 321 2.56 -1.00 4.71
N LYS A 322 2.70 -1.96 3.79
CA LYS A 322 3.78 -2.97 3.89
C LYS A 322 5.15 -2.33 3.61
N ILE A 323 6.13 -2.72 4.42
CA ILE A 323 7.53 -2.29 4.28
C ILE A 323 8.30 -3.18 3.32
N ASP A 324 9.35 -2.64 2.72
CA ASP A 324 10.36 -3.41 1.96
C ASP A 324 9.72 -4.26 0.84
N THR A 325 8.82 -3.64 0.08
CA THR A 325 8.06 -4.26 -1.02
C THR A 325 8.28 -3.59 -2.37
N ALA A 326 9.13 -2.57 -2.44
CA ALA A 326 9.40 -1.85 -3.69
C ALA A 326 10.25 -2.71 -4.63
N THR A 327 9.78 -2.89 -5.86
CA THR A 327 10.55 -3.42 -6.99
C THR A 327 10.66 -2.38 -8.08
N LEU A 328 11.82 -2.35 -8.73
CA LEU A 328 12.11 -1.43 -9.81
C LEU A 328 11.59 -1.96 -11.14
N GLU A 329 10.89 -1.10 -11.86
CA GLU A 329 10.58 -1.25 -13.27
C GLU A 329 11.39 -0.22 -14.05
N TYR A 330 12.07 -0.70 -15.09
CA TYR A 330 12.94 0.12 -15.92
C TYR A 330 12.13 0.72 -17.05
N SER A 331 12.39 1.98 -17.37
CA SER A 331 11.84 2.65 -18.56
C SER A 331 12.94 3.42 -19.27
N LEU A 332 12.77 3.66 -20.56
CA LEU A 332 13.66 4.52 -21.32
C LEU A 332 13.03 5.91 -21.39
N ILE A 333 13.80 6.92 -20.99
CA ILE A 333 13.37 8.31 -20.98
C ILE A 333 14.40 9.18 -21.71
N GLN A 334 13.99 10.37 -22.12
CA GLN A 334 14.89 11.35 -22.71
C GLN A 334 15.84 11.92 -21.65
N ASP A 335 17.12 12.09 -22.00
CA ASP A 335 18.12 12.69 -21.12
C ASP A 335 18.09 14.22 -21.19
N TYR A 336 17.23 14.82 -20.37
CA TYR A 336 17.11 16.28 -20.30
C TYR A 336 18.38 17.00 -19.83
N GLN A 337 19.29 16.33 -19.11
CA GLN A 337 20.53 16.98 -18.65
C GLN A 337 21.50 17.20 -19.82
N LYS A 338 21.58 16.23 -20.72
CA LYS A 338 22.42 16.31 -21.91
C LYS A 338 21.96 17.38 -22.91
N GLY A 339 20.64 17.51 -23.09
CA GLY A 339 20.06 18.53 -23.98
C GLY A 339 20.32 19.98 -23.56
N MET A 340 20.48 20.25 -22.25
CA MET A 340 20.79 21.61 -21.77
C MET A 340 22.25 22.00 -22.06
N CYS A 341 23.21 21.07 -21.94
CA CYS A 341 24.61 21.33 -22.26
C CYS A 341 24.83 21.67 -23.75
N GLU A 342 24.15 20.97 -24.65
CA GLU A 342 24.30 21.21 -26.11
C GLU A 342 23.72 22.55 -26.56
N THR A 343 22.69 23.08 -25.88
CA THR A 343 22.12 24.40 -26.20
C THR A 343 22.91 25.58 -25.65
N GLY A 344 23.75 25.37 -24.62
CA GLY A 344 24.57 26.42 -24.00
C GLY A 344 25.71 26.92 -24.88
N ASP A 345 26.21 26.09 -25.79
CA ASP A 345 27.32 26.42 -26.70
C ASP A 345 26.86 27.13 -27.99
N SER A 346 25.56 27.40 -28.13
CA SER A 346 24.99 28.09 -29.31
C SER A 346 24.81 29.60 -29.14
N PHE A 347 25.25 30.18 -28.01
CA PHE A 347 25.10 31.60 -27.67
C PHE A 347 26.40 32.32 -27.25
N LEU A 348 27.57 31.87 -27.74
CA LEU A 348 28.84 32.61 -27.60
C LEU A 348 29.54 32.82 -28.93
#